data_AF-A0A7C9VXS1-F1
#
_entry.id   AF-A0A7C9VXS1-F1
#
_cell.length_a   1.000
_cell.length_b   1.000
_cell.length_c   1.000
_cell.angle_alpha   90.00
_cell.angle_beta   90.00
_cell.angle_gamma   90.00
#
_symmetry.space_group_name_H-M   'P 1'
#
loop_
_entity.id
_entity.type
_entity.pdbx_description
1 polymer ?
#
loop_
_entity_poly.entity_id
_entity_poly.type
_entity_poly.pdbx_seq_one_letter_code
_entity_poly.pdbx_strand_id
1 'polypeptide(L)'
;MNRSLVLVAVTAALALAACTSTPTPDNNATSTPTGTSTSTPQATVVTEVVTQTVTNPPVKPVIDSFGYGGLKLGMTLQQALDTKLIGPARPGGQPSDVCTTHDILGTGQWVSVSKRIGVANIYFSADMTADGVGVGGTEAALKAKYTNLTQRHMSTNWTTRTPENPSAWFDFTSKDGKLIQALLRHVDQDCHS
;
A
#
# COMPACT_ATOMS: atom_id res chain seq x y z
N MET A 1 43.01 6.60 33.30
CA MET A 1 42.28 7.69 33.96
C MET A 1 40.81 7.58 33.58
N ASN A 2 40.03 7.22 34.59
CA ASN A 2 38.58 7.32 34.86
C ASN A 2 37.53 7.24 33.74
N ARG A 3 36.71 6.19 33.93
CA ARG A 3 35.46 5.77 33.28
C ARG A 3 34.31 6.73 33.57
N SER A 4 33.32 6.78 32.70
CA SER A 4 31.91 6.94 33.11
C SER A 4 30.96 6.28 32.12
N LEU A 5 30.38 5.17 32.56
CA LEU A 5 29.23 4.46 32.00
C LEU A 5 27.98 5.06 32.65
N VAL A 6 26.99 5.47 31.87
CA VAL A 6 25.66 5.84 32.38
C VAL A 6 24.66 4.81 31.85
N LEU A 7 24.21 3.94 32.75
CA LEU A 7 23.08 3.03 32.58
C LEU A 7 21.81 3.79 32.94
N VAL A 8 20.89 3.94 31.97
CA VAL A 8 19.52 4.37 32.24
C VAL A 8 18.60 3.17 32.03
N ALA A 9 18.11 2.61 33.14
CA ALA A 9 17.05 1.62 33.13
C ALA A 9 15.70 2.36 33.23
N VAL A 10 14.83 2.18 32.23
CA VAL A 10 13.44 2.64 32.30
C VAL A 10 12.54 1.41 32.36
N THR A 11 11.83 1.31 33.47
CA THR A 11 10.86 0.29 33.83
C THR A 11 9.59 0.40 33.00
N ALA A 12 9.09 -0.75 32.56
CA ALA A 12 7.82 -0.94 31.87
C ALA A 12 6.62 -0.77 32.81
N ALA A 13 5.52 -0.21 32.29
CA ALA A 13 4.19 -0.37 32.87
C ALA A 13 3.23 -0.83 31.75
N LEU A 14 2.72 -2.05 31.90
CA LEU A 14 1.65 -2.60 31.09
C LEU A 14 0.31 -1.96 31.48
N ALA A 15 -0.45 -1.50 30.50
CA ALA A 15 -1.88 -1.29 30.63
C ALA A 15 -2.59 -2.02 29.49
N LEU A 16 -3.19 -3.17 29.81
CA LEU A 16 -4.11 -3.91 28.96
C LEU A 16 -5.49 -3.26 29.09
N ALA A 17 -5.99 -2.66 28.02
CA ALA A 17 -7.40 -2.31 27.88
C ALA A 17 -7.98 -3.09 26.71
N ALA A 18 -8.66 -4.19 27.04
CA ALA A 18 -9.48 -4.96 26.11
C ALA A 18 -10.88 -4.34 26.06
N CYS A 19 -11.26 -3.80 24.90
CA CYS A 19 -12.65 -3.42 24.62
C CYS A 19 -13.15 -4.25 23.43
N THR A 20 -13.77 -5.38 23.75
CA THR A 20 -14.55 -6.20 22.82
C THR A 20 -15.98 -5.66 22.79
N SER A 21 -16.37 -5.01 21.70
CA SER A 21 -17.77 -4.69 21.40
C SER A 21 -18.22 -5.52 20.21
N THR A 22 -18.98 -6.57 20.50
CA THR A 22 -19.68 -7.43 19.55
C THR A 22 -20.96 -6.73 19.07
N PRO A 23 -21.15 -6.47 17.77
CA PRO A 23 -22.46 -6.09 17.24
C PRO A 23 -23.32 -7.35 17.00
N THR A 24 -24.51 -7.34 17.58
CA THR A 24 -25.60 -8.31 17.37
C THR A 24 -26.23 -8.11 15.97
N PRO A 25 -26.65 -9.17 15.26
CA PRO A 25 -27.43 -9.04 14.03
C PRO A 25 -28.92 -8.84 14.33
N ASP A 26 -29.48 -7.72 13.90
CA ASP A 26 -30.93 -7.50 13.91
C ASP A 26 -31.58 -8.17 12.69
N ASN A 27 -32.18 -9.34 12.94
CA ASN A 27 -33.24 -9.92 12.13
C ASN A 27 -34.55 -9.21 12.50
N ASN A 28 -35.05 -8.32 11.66
CA ASN A 28 -36.45 -7.90 11.73
C ASN A 28 -37.20 -8.34 10.47
N ALA A 29 -38.04 -9.35 10.66
CA ALA A 29 -38.98 -9.84 9.69
C ALA A 29 -40.36 -9.24 9.94
N THR A 30 -41.10 -9.07 8.84
CA THR A 30 -42.57 -9.02 8.77
C THR A 30 -43.25 -7.67 9.03
N SER A 31 -43.91 -7.15 7.99
CA SER A 31 -45.35 -6.83 8.02
C SER A 31 -45.88 -6.52 6.62
N THR A 32 -46.76 -7.41 6.17
CA THR A 32 -47.63 -7.33 5.00
C THR A 32 -48.73 -6.27 5.19
N PRO A 33 -49.00 -5.43 4.17
CA PRO A 33 -50.35 -4.92 3.96
C PRO A 33 -51.01 -5.55 2.73
N THR A 34 -52.16 -6.17 2.98
CA THR A 34 -53.11 -6.68 2.00
C THR A 34 -53.79 -5.51 1.28
N GLY A 35 -53.57 -5.39 -0.03
CA GLY A 35 -54.29 -4.47 -0.91
C GLY A 35 -54.98 -5.26 -2.02
N THR A 36 -56.29 -5.44 -1.92
CA THR A 36 -57.13 -6.08 -2.94
C THR A 36 -57.41 -5.07 -4.05
N SER A 37 -56.78 -5.25 -5.21
CA SER A 37 -57.12 -4.51 -6.43
C SER A 37 -57.63 -5.51 -7.49
N THR A 38 -58.90 -5.37 -7.84
CA THR A 38 -59.53 -6.05 -8.97
C THR A 38 -58.98 -5.46 -10.26
N SER A 39 -58.10 -6.19 -10.96
CA SER A 39 -57.55 -5.81 -12.25
C SER A 39 -58.02 -6.75 -13.37
N THR A 40 -58.60 -6.13 -14.38
CA THR A 40 -58.97 -6.64 -15.71
C THR A 40 -57.87 -7.52 -16.34
N PRO A 41 -58.19 -8.62 -17.04
CA PRO A 41 -57.19 -9.49 -17.66
C PRO A 41 -56.44 -8.76 -18.79
N GLN A 42 -55.16 -8.45 -18.55
CA GLN A 42 -54.23 -7.94 -19.55
C GLN A 42 -53.41 -9.09 -20.15
N ALA A 43 -53.21 -9.05 -21.46
CA ALA A 43 -52.50 -10.04 -22.24
C ALA A 43 -51.04 -10.20 -21.75
N THR A 44 -50.64 -11.46 -21.56
CA THR A 44 -49.32 -11.85 -21.07
C THR A 44 -48.24 -11.60 -22.12
N VAL A 45 -47.50 -10.51 -22.01
CA VAL A 45 -46.25 -10.30 -22.75
C VAL A 45 -45.12 -10.92 -21.93
N VAL A 46 -44.64 -12.08 -22.35
CA VAL A 46 -43.46 -12.73 -21.79
C VAL A 46 -42.25 -11.90 -22.18
N THR A 47 -41.77 -11.05 -21.28
CA THR A 47 -40.50 -10.33 -21.46
C THR A 47 -39.39 -11.20 -20.86
N GLU A 48 -38.57 -11.76 -21.73
CA GLU A 48 -37.39 -12.54 -21.35
C GLU A 48 -36.32 -11.59 -20.79
N VAL A 49 -36.15 -11.58 -19.47
CA VAL A 49 -35.12 -10.78 -18.80
C VAL A 49 -33.78 -11.48 -18.95
N VAL A 50 -32.99 -11.07 -19.95
CA VAL A 50 -31.60 -11.52 -20.11
C VAL A 50 -30.74 -10.76 -19.12
N THR A 51 -30.46 -11.38 -17.97
CA THR A 51 -29.49 -10.85 -16.99
C THR A 51 -28.08 -11.07 -17.51
N GLN A 52 -27.42 -10.02 -18.02
CA GLN A 52 -26.02 -10.08 -18.40
C GLN A 52 -25.13 -9.83 -17.19
N THR A 53 -24.34 -10.81 -16.80
CA THR A 53 -23.30 -10.64 -15.77
C THR A 53 -22.11 -9.91 -16.37
N VAL A 54 -21.97 -8.61 -16.07
CA VAL A 54 -20.78 -7.85 -16.44
C VAL A 54 -19.68 -8.16 -15.42
N THR A 55 -18.78 -9.07 -15.77
CA THR A 55 -17.56 -9.32 -15.00
C THR A 55 -16.57 -8.19 -15.25
N ASN A 56 -16.54 -7.19 -14.36
CA ASN A 56 -15.55 -6.13 -14.42
C ASN A 56 -14.18 -6.73 -14.01
N PRO A 57 -13.10 -6.52 -14.79
CA PRO A 57 -11.79 -7.02 -14.41
C PRO A 57 -11.35 -6.41 -13.06
N PRO A 58 -10.63 -7.17 -12.23
CA PRO A 58 -10.14 -6.66 -10.96
C PRO A 58 -9.23 -5.44 -11.21
N VAL A 59 -9.58 -4.32 -10.58
CA VAL A 59 -8.82 -3.08 -10.67
C VAL A 59 -7.45 -3.29 -10.02
N LYS A 60 -6.38 -3.02 -10.77
CA LYS A 60 -5.02 -3.08 -10.24
C LYS A 60 -4.86 -2.02 -9.13
N PRO A 61 -4.25 -2.35 -7.98
CA PRO A 61 -3.97 -1.36 -6.97
C PRO A 61 -3.04 -0.26 -7.48
N VAL A 62 -3.03 0.88 -6.79
CA VAL A 62 -2.18 2.04 -7.08
C VAL A 62 -1.36 2.36 -5.83
N ILE A 63 -0.16 2.91 -6.03
CA ILE A 63 0.67 3.47 -4.97
C ILE A 63 0.04 4.74 -4.41
N ASP A 64 -0.07 4.79 -3.09
CA ASP A 64 -0.49 5.95 -2.31
C ASP A 64 0.58 6.35 -1.28
N SER A 65 0.26 7.30 -0.40
CA SER A 65 1.14 7.77 0.67
C SER A 65 1.53 6.68 1.68
N PHE A 66 0.82 5.55 1.69
CA PHE A 66 0.96 4.47 2.68
C PHE A 66 1.51 3.17 2.07
N GLY A 67 1.33 2.92 0.77
CA GLY A 67 1.79 1.70 0.12
C GLY A 67 1.10 1.38 -1.20
N TYR A 68 1.02 0.10 -1.53
CA TYR A 68 0.44 -0.43 -2.77
C TYR A 68 -0.77 -1.33 -2.46
N GLY A 69 -1.99 -0.81 -2.65
CA GLY A 69 -3.20 -1.55 -2.26
C GLY A 69 -3.18 -1.95 -0.78
N GLY A 70 -3.28 -3.25 -0.51
CA GLY A 70 -3.18 -3.79 0.86
C GLY A 70 -1.76 -3.85 1.42
N LEU A 71 -0.70 -3.72 0.61
CA LEU A 71 0.69 -3.76 1.07
C LEU A 71 1.10 -2.37 1.56
N LYS A 72 1.26 -2.18 2.87
CA LYS A 72 1.56 -0.87 3.48
C LYS A 72 2.92 -0.84 4.17
N LEU A 73 3.55 0.33 4.21
CA LEU A 73 4.74 0.59 5.03
C LEU A 73 4.46 0.20 6.50
N GLY A 74 5.47 -0.34 7.18
CA GLY A 74 5.35 -0.75 8.58
C GLY A 74 4.79 -2.16 8.80
N MET A 75 4.18 -2.79 7.78
CA MET A 75 3.66 -4.15 7.92
C MET A 75 4.78 -5.15 8.24
N THR A 76 4.56 -6.01 9.22
CA THR A 76 5.46 -7.15 9.46
C THR A 76 5.55 -8.04 8.21
N LEU A 77 6.60 -8.87 8.11
CA LEU A 77 6.75 -9.80 7.00
C LEU A 77 5.51 -10.70 6.82
N GLN A 78 4.97 -11.22 7.92
CA GLN A 78 3.80 -12.09 7.87
C GLN A 78 2.57 -11.33 7.33
N GLN A 79 2.29 -10.13 7.85
CA GLN A 79 1.19 -9.30 7.36
C GLN A 79 1.35 -8.97 5.87
N ALA A 80 2.56 -8.66 5.43
CA ALA A 80 2.84 -8.39 4.02
C ALA A 80 2.57 -9.63 3.14
N LEU A 81 2.99 -10.82 3.57
CA LEU A 81 2.70 -12.09 2.88
C LEU A 81 1.20 -12.42 2.88
N ASP A 82 0.48 -12.05 3.94
CA ASP A 82 -0.96 -12.28 4.07
C ASP A 82 -1.77 -11.44 3.08
N THR A 83 -1.24 -10.30 2.62
CA THR A 83 -1.88 -9.50 1.54
C THR A 83 -1.96 -10.24 0.20
N LYS A 84 -1.17 -11.29 0.00
CA LYS A 84 -1.01 -11.99 -1.29
C LYS A 84 -0.53 -11.08 -2.44
N LEU A 85 0.00 -9.89 -2.13
CA LEU A 85 0.61 -9.00 -3.11
C LEU A 85 2.12 -9.24 -3.27
N ILE A 86 2.74 -9.95 -2.33
CA ILE A 86 4.17 -10.28 -2.39
C ILE A 86 4.43 -11.77 -2.33
N GLY A 87 5.52 -12.18 -2.98
CA GLY A 87 5.99 -13.56 -2.99
C GLY A 87 6.91 -13.92 -1.82
N PRO A 88 7.47 -15.15 -1.82
CA PRO A 88 8.55 -15.51 -0.92
C PRO A 88 9.78 -14.60 -1.13
N ALA A 89 10.75 -14.68 -0.22
CA ALA A 89 11.98 -13.91 -0.35
C ALA A 89 12.70 -14.25 -1.66
N ARG A 90 13.21 -13.23 -2.35
CA ARG A 90 13.96 -13.39 -3.60
C ARG A 90 15.24 -14.20 -3.35
N PRO A 91 15.55 -15.21 -4.19
CA PRO A 91 16.82 -15.92 -4.13
C PRO A 91 17.99 -14.97 -4.36
N GLY A 92 19.04 -15.06 -3.55
CA GLY A 92 20.27 -14.27 -3.72
C GLY A 92 20.15 -12.78 -3.39
N GLY A 93 18.95 -12.29 -3.04
CA GLY A 93 18.86 -11.06 -2.26
C GLY A 93 19.56 -11.36 -0.95
N GLN A 94 20.71 -10.73 -0.70
CA GLN A 94 21.47 -10.91 0.53
C GLN A 94 20.45 -10.83 1.67
N PRO A 95 20.15 -11.93 2.40
CA PRO A 95 19.53 -11.77 3.69
C PRO A 95 20.61 -11.08 4.50
N SER A 96 20.62 -9.76 4.46
CA SER A 96 21.26 -9.07 5.55
C SER A 96 20.49 -9.52 6.79
N ASP A 97 21.17 -9.62 7.92
CA ASP A 97 20.48 -9.94 9.17
C ASP A 97 19.37 -8.92 9.50
N VAL A 98 19.25 -7.84 8.72
CA VAL A 98 18.35 -6.72 8.89
C VAL A 98 17.12 -6.79 7.97
N CYS A 99 17.27 -7.14 6.69
CA CYS A 99 16.17 -7.03 5.71
C CYS A 99 16.07 -8.21 4.73
N THR A 100 14.83 -8.50 4.30
CA THR A 100 14.52 -9.41 3.19
C THR A 100 13.90 -8.66 2.03
N THR A 101 14.09 -9.16 0.81
CA THR A 101 13.50 -8.58 -0.41
C THR A 101 12.52 -9.54 -1.04
N HIS A 102 11.37 -9.04 -1.49
CA HIS A 102 10.27 -9.84 -2.04
C HIS A 102 9.73 -9.22 -3.32
N ASP A 103 9.38 -10.05 -4.30
CA ASP A 103 8.67 -9.60 -5.50
C ASP A 103 7.28 -9.08 -5.16
N ILE A 104 6.90 -7.94 -5.74
CA ILE A 104 5.50 -7.51 -5.80
C ILE A 104 4.87 -8.16 -7.02
N LEU A 105 3.98 -9.12 -6.78
CA LEU A 105 3.48 -10.04 -7.79
C LEU A 105 2.78 -9.27 -8.93
N GLY A 106 3.12 -9.62 -10.18
CA GLY A 106 2.51 -9.05 -11.38
C GLY A 106 2.97 -7.64 -11.76
N THR A 107 3.97 -7.06 -11.07
CA THR A 107 4.45 -5.69 -11.34
C THR A 107 5.90 -5.63 -11.84
N GLY A 108 6.70 -6.68 -11.60
CA GLY A 108 8.15 -6.66 -11.84
C GLY A 108 8.94 -5.81 -10.83
N GLN A 109 8.26 -5.20 -9.86
CA GLN A 109 8.85 -4.42 -8.77
C GLN A 109 9.03 -5.27 -7.51
N TRP A 110 9.64 -4.70 -6.48
CA TRP A 110 9.93 -5.40 -5.24
C TRP A 110 9.72 -4.54 -4.00
N VAL A 111 9.63 -5.21 -2.86
CA VAL A 111 9.55 -4.60 -1.54
C VAL A 111 10.73 -5.09 -0.69
N SER A 112 11.25 -4.22 0.17
CA SER A 112 12.19 -4.59 1.23
C SER A 112 11.48 -4.57 2.58
N VAL A 113 11.61 -5.64 3.34
CA VAL A 113 11.01 -5.82 4.65
C VAL A 113 12.11 -5.91 5.71
N SER A 114 12.13 -4.92 6.60
CA SER A 114 13.01 -4.87 7.77
C SER A 114 12.47 -5.74 8.89
N LYS A 115 13.36 -6.42 9.62
CA LYS A 115 12.99 -7.12 10.87
C LYS A 115 12.53 -6.15 11.96
N ARG A 116 13.04 -4.90 11.95
CA ARG A 116 12.77 -3.92 13.01
C ARG A 116 11.49 -3.13 12.77
N ILE A 117 11.27 -2.69 11.53
CA ILE A 117 10.17 -1.77 11.20
C ILE A 117 9.14 -2.37 10.23
N GLY A 118 9.30 -3.62 9.79
CA GLY A 118 8.43 -4.19 8.77
C GLY A 118 8.74 -3.66 7.36
N VAL A 119 7.73 -3.55 6.51
CA VAL A 119 7.86 -3.04 5.14
C VAL A 119 8.51 -1.66 5.17
N ALA A 120 9.75 -1.60 4.70
CA ALA A 120 10.61 -0.44 4.80
C ALA A 120 10.60 0.38 3.50
N ASN A 121 10.66 -0.30 2.35
CA ASN A 121 10.71 0.31 1.02
C ASN A 121 9.81 -0.46 0.05
N ILE A 122 8.99 0.23 -0.74
CA ILE A 122 8.20 -0.32 -1.85
C ILE A 122 8.68 0.35 -3.13
N TYR A 123 9.30 -0.42 -4.02
CA TYR A 123 9.69 0.06 -5.35
C TYR A 123 8.47 0.03 -6.26
N PHE A 124 8.37 1.00 -7.17
CA PHE A 124 7.21 1.10 -8.05
C PHE A 124 7.55 1.63 -9.44
N SER A 125 6.81 1.12 -10.43
CA SER A 125 6.84 1.59 -11.81
C SER A 125 5.73 2.60 -12.08
N ALA A 126 5.83 3.30 -13.21
CA ALA A 126 4.84 4.29 -13.62
C ALA A 126 3.41 3.72 -13.70
N ASP A 127 3.24 2.47 -14.11
CA ASP A 127 1.95 1.78 -14.22
C ASP A 127 1.31 1.44 -12.86
N MET A 128 2.09 1.50 -11.78
CA MET A 128 1.59 1.34 -10.41
C MET A 128 1.09 2.66 -9.80
N THR A 129 1.13 3.76 -10.55
CA THR A 129 0.73 5.10 -10.08
C THR A 129 -0.41 5.65 -10.93
N ALA A 130 -1.33 6.40 -10.33
CA ALA A 130 -2.44 7.00 -11.07
C ALA A 130 -2.00 8.14 -12.00
N ASP A 131 -0.84 8.75 -11.72
CA ASP A 131 -0.30 9.88 -12.48
C ASP A 131 0.88 9.51 -13.39
N GLY A 132 1.27 8.24 -13.43
CA GLY A 132 2.36 7.76 -14.29
C GLY A 132 3.76 8.16 -13.81
N VAL A 133 3.89 8.68 -12.58
CA VAL A 133 5.21 9.00 -12.00
C VAL A 133 5.74 7.76 -11.28
N GLY A 134 6.69 7.06 -11.90
CA GLY A 134 7.41 5.92 -11.32
C GLY A 134 8.54 5.47 -12.25
N VAL A 135 9.17 4.32 -12.00
CA VAL A 135 10.18 3.78 -12.93
C VAL A 135 9.63 3.70 -14.36
N GLY A 136 10.39 4.21 -15.34
CA GLY A 136 10.00 4.36 -16.73
C GLY A 136 9.32 5.70 -17.09
N GLY A 137 8.85 6.44 -16.07
CA GLY A 137 8.29 7.79 -16.21
C GLY A 137 9.34 8.84 -16.57
N THR A 138 8.92 10.11 -16.64
CA THR A 138 9.81 11.25 -16.98
C THR A 138 10.06 12.15 -15.79
N GLU A 139 11.23 12.77 -15.76
CA GLU A 139 11.55 13.80 -14.76
C GLU A 139 10.62 15.02 -14.88
N ALA A 140 10.15 15.33 -16.09
CA ALA A 140 9.16 16.39 -16.32
C ALA A 140 7.82 16.08 -15.64
N ALA A 141 7.31 14.84 -15.77
CA ALA A 141 6.08 14.42 -15.08
C ALA A 141 6.25 14.45 -13.56
N LEU A 142 7.40 14.00 -13.05
CA LEU A 142 7.76 14.08 -11.64
C LEU A 142 7.67 15.54 -11.12
N LYS A 143 8.34 16.48 -11.79
CA LYS A 143 8.35 17.89 -11.38
C LYS A 143 6.99 18.58 -11.51
N ALA A 144 6.20 18.20 -12.51
CA ALA A 144 4.85 18.72 -12.68
C ALA A 144 3.91 18.23 -11.56
N LYS A 145 4.07 16.98 -11.13
CA LYS A 145 3.21 16.37 -10.11
C LYS A 145 3.58 16.77 -8.69
N TYR A 146 4.88 16.80 -8.38
CA TYR A 146 5.38 17.05 -7.04
C TYR A 146 6.08 18.40 -6.98
N THR A 147 5.37 19.41 -6.51
CA THR A 147 5.90 20.80 -6.43
C THR A 147 6.82 21.04 -5.24
N ASN A 148 6.86 20.11 -4.28
CA ASN A 148 7.67 20.16 -3.07
C ASN A 148 8.91 19.25 -3.12
N LEU A 149 9.41 18.92 -4.32
CA LEU A 149 10.60 18.10 -4.49
C LEU A 149 11.85 18.81 -3.94
N THR A 150 12.64 18.04 -3.19
CA THR A 150 13.97 18.42 -2.75
C THR A 150 15.00 17.60 -3.52
N GLN A 151 15.96 18.27 -4.14
CA GLN A 151 17.06 17.62 -4.84
C GLN A 151 18.15 17.19 -3.82
N ARG A 152 18.66 15.96 -3.88
CA ARG A 152 19.68 15.44 -2.94
C ARG A 152 21.03 15.22 -3.59
N HIS A 153 22.11 15.82 -3.07
CA HIS A 153 23.57 15.62 -3.34
C HIS A 153 24.07 15.55 -4.80
N MET A 154 23.26 15.10 -5.76
CA MET A 154 23.49 14.97 -7.20
C MET A 154 22.24 15.48 -7.92
N SER A 155 22.39 15.97 -9.15
CA SER A 155 21.28 16.55 -9.92
C SER A 155 20.18 15.58 -10.33
N THR A 156 20.39 14.29 -10.06
CA THR A 156 19.53 13.20 -10.52
C THR A 156 18.62 12.63 -9.43
N ASN A 157 18.87 12.93 -8.16
CA ASN A 157 18.11 12.37 -7.03
C ASN A 157 17.12 13.39 -6.49
N TRP A 158 15.86 12.99 -6.40
CA TRP A 158 14.75 13.81 -5.92
C TRP A 158 14.07 13.10 -4.77
N THR A 159 13.64 13.86 -3.76
CA THR A 159 12.88 13.32 -2.64
C THR A 159 11.74 14.25 -2.28
N THR A 160 10.63 13.70 -1.79
CA THR A 160 9.54 14.50 -1.23
C THR A 160 8.82 13.72 -0.15
N ARG A 161 8.31 14.42 0.87
CA ARG A 161 7.42 13.81 1.85
C ARG A 161 6.08 13.50 1.20
N THR A 162 5.47 12.38 1.58
CA THR A 162 4.11 12.12 1.15
C THR A 162 3.14 13.04 1.92
N PRO A 163 2.07 13.52 1.28
CA PRO A 163 1.19 14.52 1.88
C PRO A 163 0.38 13.98 3.06
N GLU A 164 0.07 12.69 3.08
CA GLU A 164 -0.85 12.08 4.05
C GLU A 164 -0.16 11.16 5.06
N ASN A 165 1.14 10.86 4.86
CA ASN A 165 1.88 9.98 5.73
C ASN A 165 3.23 10.62 6.12
N PRO A 166 3.31 11.30 7.28
CA PRO A 166 4.54 11.96 7.70
C PRO A 166 5.69 10.97 7.96
N SER A 167 5.38 9.69 8.11
CA SER A 167 6.35 8.60 8.26
C SER A 167 6.85 8.05 6.91
N ALA A 168 6.52 8.70 5.78
CA ALA A 168 6.91 8.25 4.46
C ALA A 168 7.51 9.34 3.56
N TRP A 169 8.41 8.89 2.68
CA TRP A 169 9.02 9.69 1.63
C TRP A 169 8.90 8.97 0.29
N PHE A 170 8.68 9.72 -0.78
CA PHE A 170 9.00 9.28 -2.13
C PHE A 170 10.43 9.67 -2.47
N ASP A 171 11.21 8.71 -2.93
CA ASP A 171 12.53 8.94 -3.51
C ASP A 171 12.54 8.53 -4.98
N PHE A 172 13.21 9.34 -5.80
CA PHE A 172 13.32 9.14 -7.23
C PHE A 172 14.76 9.36 -7.69
N THR A 173 15.21 8.51 -8.61
CA THR A 173 16.48 8.69 -9.32
C THR A 173 16.19 8.80 -10.80
N SER A 174 16.76 9.82 -11.43
CA SER A 174 16.63 10.09 -12.86
C SER A 174 17.94 9.88 -13.60
N LYS A 175 17.85 9.46 -14.86
CA LYS A 175 18.97 9.40 -15.79
C LYS A 175 18.43 9.71 -17.19
N ASP A 176 19.10 10.60 -17.91
CA ASP A 176 18.73 11.01 -19.27
C ASP A 176 17.24 11.44 -19.38
N GLY A 177 16.74 12.15 -18.36
CA GLY A 177 15.35 12.64 -18.27
C GLY A 177 14.29 11.58 -17.94
N LYS A 178 14.70 10.34 -17.67
CA LYS A 178 13.82 9.22 -17.30
C LYS A 178 14.04 8.79 -15.85
N LEU A 179 12.97 8.36 -15.19
CA LEU A 179 13.05 7.79 -13.85
C LEU A 179 13.53 6.34 -13.95
N ILE A 180 14.72 6.08 -13.39
CA ILE A 180 15.32 4.74 -13.32
C ILE A 180 15.09 4.06 -11.96
N GLN A 181 14.69 4.83 -10.96
CA GLN A 181 14.31 4.36 -9.63
C GLN A 181 13.19 5.23 -9.10
N ALA A 182 12.19 4.60 -8.50
CA ALA A 182 11.13 5.26 -7.75
C ALA A 182 10.73 4.32 -6.60
N LEU A 183 10.71 4.84 -5.38
CA LEU A 183 10.32 4.07 -4.21
C LEU A 183 9.61 4.92 -3.17
N LEU A 184 8.67 4.29 -2.47
CA LEU A 184 8.05 4.79 -1.27
C LEU A 184 8.79 4.17 -0.10
N ARG A 185 9.34 4.98 0.80
CA ARG A 185 10.09 4.49 1.96
C ARG A 185 9.58 5.04 3.27
N HIS A 186 9.75 4.25 4.32
CA HIS A 186 9.64 4.69 5.69
C HIS A 186 10.77 5.68 6.06
N VAL A 187 10.52 6.66 6.93
CA VAL A 187 11.57 7.63 7.35
C VAL A 187 12.72 6.92 8.06
N ASP A 188 12.38 5.94 8.89
CA ASP A 188 13.33 5.18 9.73
C ASP A 188 13.86 3.92 9.03
N GLN A 189 13.78 3.84 7.70
CA GLN A 189 14.20 2.66 6.95
C GLN A 189 15.69 2.34 7.20
N ASP A 190 15.98 1.06 7.42
CA ASP A 190 17.31 0.50 7.64
C ASP A 190 17.70 -0.53 6.57
N CYS A 191 16.93 -0.58 5.47
CA CYS A 191 17.22 -1.42 4.33
C CYS A 191 18.00 -0.60 3.29
N HIS A 192 19.32 -0.59 3.41
CA HIS A 192 20.18 0.04 2.42
C HIS A 192 20.10 -0.72 1.08
N SER A 193 19.86 0.03 0.01
CA SER A 193 19.99 -0.38 -1.39
C SER A 193 21.44 -0.42 -1.83
#